data_AF-A0A8T3KQX4-F1
#
_entry.id   AF-A0A8T3KQX4-F1
#
_cell.length_a   1.000
_cell.length_b   1.000
_cell.length_c   1.000
_cell.angle_alpha   90.00
_cell.angle_beta   90.00
_cell.angle_gamma   90.00
#
_symmetry.space_group_name_H-M   'P 1'
#
loop_
_entity.id
_entity.type
_entity.pdbx_description
1 polymer ?
#
loop_
_entity_poly.entity_id
_entity_poly.type
_entity_poly.pdbx_seq_one_letter_code
_entity_poly.pdbx_strand_id
1 'polypeptide(L)'
;MNDMEWYMPQDKLSVHVGINHRIGLVCKQGLIPSLIRLGKEHTRLFWKECGFPYYNPRSGTKIRFGYARWNPELNCYCYQSRIPIPMKFNDPKIYGIAVEGVPKPEKPKKKST
;
A
#
# COMPACT_ATOMS: atom_id res chain seq x y z
N MET A 1 5.03 -8.34 23.31
CA MET A 1 4.42 -7.86 22.06
C MET A 1 4.02 -6.43 22.29
N ASN A 2 4.58 -5.48 21.54
CA ASN A 2 4.43 -4.05 21.84
C ASN A 2 3.17 -3.54 21.10
N ASP A 3 2.07 -3.37 21.83
CA ASP A 3 0.75 -2.93 21.32
C ASP A 3 0.73 -1.50 20.74
N MET A 4 1.87 -0.80 20.77
CA MET A 4 2.01 0.59 20.36
C MET A 4 2.19 0.81 18.85
N GLU A 5 2.47 -0.23 18.05
CA GLU A 5 2.83 -0.05 16.63
C GLU A 5 1.61 0.07 15.68
N TRP A 6 0.44 -0.38 16.13
CA TRP A 6 -0.77 -0.46 15.30
C TRP A 6 -1.65 0.80 15.32
N TYR A 7 -1.57 1.61 16.38
CA TYR A 7 -2.44 2.77 16.56
C TYR A 7 -1.68 4.06 16.28
N MET A 8 -1.45 4.36 14.99
CA MET A 8 -0.98 5.68 14.57
C MET A 8 -2.18 6.57 14.25
N PRO A 9 -2.43 7.64 15.02
CA PRO A 9 -3.50 8.60 14.74
C PRO A 9 -3.46 9.18 13.31
N GLN A 10 -2.28 9.21 12.71
CA GLN A 10 -2.03 9.70 11.35
C GLN A 10 -2.71 8.84 10.28
N ASP A 11 -2.88 7.53 10.52
CA ASP A 11 -3.55 6.63 9.57
C ASP A 11 -5.06 6.93 9.46
N LYS A 12 -5.64 7.60 10.47
CA LYS A 12 -7.01 8.13 10.45
C LYS A 12 -7.11 9.52 9.80
N LEU A 13 -6.02 10.28 9.73
CA LEU A 13 -6.00 11.60 9.09
C LEU A 13 -5.95 11.47 7.56
N SER A 14 -5.10 10.56 7.06
CA SER A 14 -5.14 10.17 5.66
C SER A 14 -4.49 8.79 5.43
N VAL A 15 -5.20 7.93 4.70
CA VAL A 15 -4.68 6.59 4.33
C VAL A 15 -3.48 6.73 3.40
N HIS A 16 -3.49 7.72 2.51
CA HIS A 16 -2.35 8.04 1.66
C HIS A 16 -1.08 8.37 2.47
N VAL A 17 -1.20 9.19 3.52
CA VAL A 17 -0.08 9.55 4.41
C VAL A 17 0.45 8.31 5.13
N GLY A 18 -0.46 7.47 5.66
CA GLY A 18 -0.09 6.22 6.31
C GLY A 18 0.65 5.26 5.37
N ILE A 19 0.16 5.07 4.14
CA ILE A 19 0.82 4.25 3.11
C ILE A 19 2.24 4.76 2.83
N ASN A 20 2.40 6.07 2.58
CA ASN A 20 3.72 6.64 2.28
C ASN A 20 4.69 6.51 3.44
N HIS A 21 4.22 6.68 4.68
CA HIS A 21 5.04 6.50 5.86
C HIS A 21 5.56 5.06 5.97
N ARG A 22 4.69 4.05 5.78
CA ARG A 22 5.08 2.64 5.82
C ARG A 22 6.00 2.24 4.67
N ILE A 23 5.77 2.74 3.46
CA ILE A 23 6.73 2.60 2.35
C ILE A 23 8.10 3.16 2.74
N GLY A 24 8.14 4.34 3.37
CA GLY A 24 9.37 4.95 3.87
C GLY A 24 10.11 4.06 4.88
N LEU A 25 9.39 3.43 5.82
CA LEU A 25 9.98 2.51 6.79
C LEU A 25 10.59 1.27 6.11
N VAL A 26 9.88 0.65 5.17
CA VAL A 26 10.38 -0.50 4.40
C VAL A 26 11.64 -0.13 3.62
N CYS A 27 11.64 1.02 2.95
CA CYS A 27 12.81 1.53 2.22
C CYS A 27 14.01 1.81 3.15
N LYS A 28 13.78 2.34 4.35
CA LYS A 28 14.83 2.58 5.36
C LYS A 28 15.47 1.28 5.86
N GLN A 29 14.73 0.18 5.86
CA GLN A 29 15.24 -1.17 6.15
C GLN A 29 16.00 -1.79 4.96
N GLY A 30 16.17 -1.07 3.84
CA GLY A 30 16.87 -1.55 2.66
C GLY A 30 16.04 -2.46 1.75
N LEU A 31 14.76 -2.67 2.07
CA LEU A 31 13.83 -3.52 1.32
C LEU A 31 13.15 -2.73 0.18
N ILE A 32 12.60 -3.45 -0.79
CA ILE A 32 11.72 -2.92 -1.85
C ILE A 32 10.28 -3.21 -1.46
N PRO A 33 9.41 -2.20 -1.34
CA PRO A 33 7.98 -2.41 -1.13
C PRO A 33 7.36 -3.30 -2.22
N SER A 34 6.64 -4.34 -1.81
CA SER A 34 6.09 -5.36 -2.71
C SER A 34 4.57 -5.48 -2.67
N LEU A 35 3.93 -5.20 -1.52
CA LEU A 35 2.49 -5.29 -1.35
C LEU A 35 2.01 -4.34 -0.27
N ILE A 36 0.96 -3.56 -0.55
CA ILE A 36 0.24 -2.77 0.45
C ILE A 36 -1.00 -3.55 0.86
N ARG A 37 -1.25 -3.69 2.16
CA ARG A 37 -2.41 -4.40 2.70
C ARG A 37 -3.19 -3.46 3.60
N LEU A 38 -4.48 -3.32 3.31
CA LEU A 38 -5.39 -2.49 4.08
C LEU A 38 -6.39 -3.34 4.83
N GLY A 39 -6.54 -3.08 6.12
CA GLY A 39 -7.64 -3.61 6.92
C GLY A 39 -9.00 -3.08 6.47
N LYS A 40 -10.07 -3.58 7.08
CA LYS A 40 -11.46 -3.22 6.72
C LYS A 40 -11.74 -1.72 6.83
N GLU A 41 -11.36 -1.09 7.94
CA GLU A 41 -11.58 0.34 8.16
C GLU A 41 -10.76 1.20 7.17
N HIS A 42 -9.48 0.89 7.02
CA HIS A 42 -8.57 1.62 6.13
C HIS A 42 -8.92 1.42 4.66
N THR A 43 -9.49 0.28 4.27
CA THR A 43 -10.05 0.08 2.93
C THR A 43 -11.20 1.07 2.68
N ARG A 44 -12.12 1.21 3.63
CA ARG A 44 -13.24 2.16 3.49
C ARG A 44 -12.75 3.60 3.44
N LEU A 45 -11.79 3.97 4.30
CA LEU A 45 -11.19 5.31 4.29
C LEU A 45 -10.46 5.58 2.96
N PHE A 46 -9.70 4.62 2.45
CA PHE A 46 -9.03 4.71 1.16
C PHE A 46 -10.01 4.99 0.02
N TRP A 47 -11.09 4.21 -0.05
CA TRP A 47 -12.11 4.41 -1.08
C TRP A 47 -12.81 5.75 -0.95
N LYS A 48 -13.06 6.22 0.28
CA LYS A 48 -13.57 7.57 0.53
C LYS A 48 -12.62 8.65 0.00
N GLU A 49 -11.30 8.53 0.24
CA GLU A 49 -10.29 9.43 -0.34
C GLU A 49 -10.28 9.38 -1.87
N CYS A 50 -10.50 8.21 -2.46
CA CYS A 50 -10.57 8.03 -3.91
C CYS A 50 -11.88 8.52 -4.57
N GLY A 51 -12.80 9.09 -3.78
CA GLY A 51 -14.09 9.63 -4.24
C GLY A 51 -15.26 8.66 -4.18
N PHE A 52 -15.15 7.58 -3.39
CA PHE A 52 -16.19 6.56 -3.18
C PHE A 52 -16.60 6.51 -1.69
N PRO A 53 -17.41 7.46 -1.22
CA PRO A 53 -17.67 7.64 0.22
C PRO A 53 -18.49 6.53 0.88
N TYR A 54 -19.30 5.77 0.12
CA TYR A 54 -20.31 4.87 0.68
C TYR A 54 -20.15 3.40 0.27
N TYR A 55 -19.26 3.08 -0.66
CA TYR A 55 -19.14 1.73 -1.19
C TYR A 55 -17.72 1.37 -1.60
N ASN A 56 -17.41 0.08 -1.58
CA ASN A 56 -16.22 -0.46 -2.21
C ASN A 56 -16.51 -0.63 -3.70
N PRO A 57 -15.79 0.05 -4.59
CA PRO A 57 -16.02 -0.06 -6.03
C PRO A 57 -15.66 -1.46 -6.54
N ARG A 58 -16.27 -1.85 -7.67
CA ARG A 58 -15.94 -3.10 -8.36
C ARG A 58 -14.51 -3.06 -8.91
N SER A 59 -13.89 -4.22 -9.05
CA SER A 59 -12.64 -4.39 -9.80
C SER A 59 -12.70 -3.65 -11.15
N GLY A 60 -11.64 -2.93 -11.51
CA GLY A 60 -11.59 -2.16 -12.76
C GLY A 60 -12.23 -0.77 -12.72
N THR A 61 -12.94 -0.40 -11.65
CA THR A 61 -13.50 0.95 -11.52
C THR A 61 -12.40 2.01 -11.55
N LYS A 62 -12.53 2.99 -12.45
CA LYS A 62 -11.61 4.13 -12.52
C LYS A 62 -11.77 5.01 -11.26
N ILE A 63 -10.68 5.26 -10.56
CA ILE A 63 -10.68 6.16 -9.40
C ILE A 63 -10.93 7.61 -9.79
N ARG A 64 -11.54 8.40 -8.91
CA ARG A 64 -11.80 9.83 -9.14
C ARG A 64 -10.63 10.70 -8.69
N PHE A 65 -10.03 10.34 -7.55
CA PHE A 65 -8.93 11.07 -6.91
C PHE A 65 -7.92 10.10 -6.28
N GLY A 66 -6.70 10.58 -6.04
CA GLY A 66 -5.66 9.82 -5.35
C GLY A 66 -4.73 9.03 -6.28
N TYR A 67 -4.02 8.08 -5.69
CA TYR A 67 -2.81 7.46 -6.28
C TYR A 67 -2.98 5.97 -6.54
N ALA A 68 -4.17 5.47 -6.88
CA ALA A 68 -4.36 4.06 -7.26
C ALA A 68 -4.70 3.91 -8.74
N ARG A 69 -4.21 2.84 -9.37
CA ARG A 69 -4.58 2.50 -10.75
C ARG A 69 -4.91 1.03 -10.85
N TRP A 70 -5.98 0.71 -11.56
CA TRP A 70 -6.29 -0.66 -11.92
C TRP A 70 -5.20 -1.23 -12.83
N ASN A 71 -4.64 -2.38 -12.45
CA ASN A 71 -3.77 -3.19 -13.29
C ASN A 71 -4.57 -4.40 -13.79
N PRO A 72 -4.92 -4.45 -15.09
CA PRO A 72 -5.70 -5.56 -15.65
C PRO A 72 -4.92 -6.88 -15.73
N GLU A 73 -3.58 -6.83 -15.84
CA GLU A 73 -2.74 -8.04 -15.93
C GLU A 73 -2.69 -8.79 -14.60
N LEU A 74 -2.64 -8.04 -13.50
CA LEU A 74 -2.60 -8.58 -12.15
C LEU A 74 -3.99 -8.65 -11.48
N ASN A 75 -5.04 -8.19 -12.16
CA ASN A 75 -6.41 -8.11 -11.65
C ASN A 75 -6.50 -7.44 -10.26
N CYS A 76 -5.73 -6.37 -10.05
CA CYS A 76 -5.65 -5.67 -8.78
C CYS A 76 -5.47 -4.15 -8.95
N TYR A 77 -5.69 -3.38 -7.90
CA TYR A 77 -5.24 -1.98 -7.89
C TYR A 77 -3.78 -1.91 -7.45
N CYS A 78 -3.01 -1.04 -8.08
CA CYS A 78 -1.66 -0.70 -7.67
C CYS A 78 -1.61 0.76 -7.19
N TYR A 79 -0.93 0.98 -6.08
CA TYR A 79 -0.57 2.30 -5.60
C TYR A 79 0.57 2.89 -6.43
N GLN A 80 0.37 4.11 -6.91
CA GLN A 80 1.29 4.88 -7.71
C GLN A 80 2.34 5.51 -6.80
N SER A 81 3.38 4.75 -6.51
CA SER A 81 4.66 5.27 -6.03
C SER A 81 5.67 5.32 -7.18
N ARG A 82 6.97 5.51 -6.89
CA ARG A 82 8.05 5.38 -7.89
C ARG A 82 7.99 4.04 -8.63
N ILE A 83 7.61 2.97 -7.92
CA ILE A 83 7.29 1.66 -8.48
C ILE A 83 5.81 1.39 -8.16
N PRO A 84 4.97 0.96 -9.10
CA PRO A 84 3.60 0.57 -8.78
C PRO A 84 3.58 -0.59 -7.79
N ILE A 85 2.96 -0.40 -6.63
CA ILE A 85 2.89 -1.43 -5.58
C ILE A 85 1.47 -1.99 -5.54
N PRO A 86 1.25 -3.30 -5.78
CA PRO A 86 -0.05 -3.93 -5.65
C PRO A 86 -0.70 -3.65 -4.29
N MET A 87 -2.02 -3.54 -4.27
CA MET A 87 -2.82 -3.32 -3.08
C MET A 87 -3.78 -4.48 -2.85
N LYS A 88 -3.87 -4.91 -1.59
CA LYS A 88 -4.87 -5.86 -1.11
C LYS A 88 -5.81 -5.16 -0.12
N PHE A 89 -7.09 -5.18 -0.45
CA PHE A 89 -8.15 -4.56 0.34
C PHE A 89 -8.85 -5.56 1.26
N ASN A 90 -9.43 -5.06 2.34
CA ASN A 90 -10.18 -5.84 3.34
C ASN A 90 -9.41 -7.07 3.85
N ASP A 91 -8.10 -6.94 4.10
CA ASP A 91 -7.33 -8.07 4.59
C ASP A 91 -7.70 -8.38 6.04
N PRO A 92 -8.24 -9.58 6.35
CA PRO A 92 -8.73 -9.90 7.70
C PRO A 92 -7.60 -10.04 8.73
N LYS A 93 -6.34 -10.14 8.28
CA LYS A 93 -5.18 -10.24 9.17
C LYS A 93 -4.59 -8.89 9.53
N ILE A 94 -5.11 -7.80 8.98
CA ILE A 94 -4.59 -6.44 9.15
C ILE A 94 -5.68 -5.55 9.74
N TYR A 95 -5.40 -4.92 10.87
CA TYR A 95 -6.28 -3.89 11.45
C TYR A 95 -6.08 -2.52 10.78
N GLY A 96 -4.81 -2.20 10.44
CA GLY A 96 -4.36 -0.91 9.94
C GLY A 96 -3.95 -0.89 8.46
N ILE A 97 -2.77 -0.30 8.23
CA ILE A 97 -2.03 -0.31 6.98
C ILE A 97 -0.75 -1.11 7.19
N ALA A 98 -0.50 -2.10 6.33
CA ALA A 98 0.77 -2.82 6.31
C ALA A 98 1.40 -2.72 4.91
N VAL A 99 2.73 -2.66 4.87
CA VAL A 99 3.50 -2.70 3.63
C VAL A 99 4.54 -3.80 3.76
N GLU A 100 4.45 -4.78 2.88
CA GLU A 100 5.42 -5.85 2.76
C GLU A 100 6.62 -5.38 1.94
N GLY A 101 7.80 -5.90 2.28
CA GLY A 101 9.03 -5.60 1.57
C GLY A 101 9.78 -6.87 1.20
N VAL A 102 10.40 -6.87 0.02
CA VAL A 102 11.32 -7.93 -0.42
C VAL A 102 12.75 -7.43 -0.43
N PRO A 103 13.74 -8.30 -0.22
CA PRO A 103 15.15 -7.92 -0.37
C PRO A 103 15.42 -7.35 -1.77
N LYS A 104 16.29 -6.34 -1.84
CA LYS A 104 16.80 -5.87 -3.15
C LYS A 104 17.56 -7.02 -3.80
N PRO A 105 17.31 -7.35 -5.08
CA PRO A 105 18.13 -8.32 -5.79
C PRO A 105 19.59 -7.84 -5.76
N GLU A 106 20.51 -8.75 -5.44
CA GLU A 106 21.94 -8.45 -5.50
C GLU A 106 22.27 -8.00 -6.92
N LYS A 107 22.88 -6.82 -7.06
CA LYS A 107 23.41 -6.40 -8.36
C LYS A 107 24.47 -7.42 -8.77
N PRO A 108 24.46 -7.93 -10.01
CA PRO A 108 25.58 -8.74 -10.48
C PRO A 108 26.86 -7.91 -10.32
N LYS A 109 27.82 -8.43 -9.55
CA LYS A 109 29.15 -7.84 -9.44
C LYS A 109 29.70 -7.78 -10.86
N LYS A 110 29.90 -6.57 -11.41
CA LYS A 110 30.65 -6.41 -12.64
C LYS A 110 32.00 -7.09 -12.42
N LYS A 111 32.31 -8.13 -13.19
CA LYS A 111 33.68 -8.63 -13.28
C LYS A 111 34.49 -7.48 -13.85
N SER A 112 35.38 -6.91 -13.02
CA SER A 112 36.44 -6.06 -13.53
C SER A 112 37.30 -6.95 -14.44
N THR A 113 37.27 -6.67 -15.73
CA THR A 113 38.25 -7.16 -16.70
C THR A 113 39.40 -6.18 -16.74
#